data_AF-A9NMS7-F1
#
_entry.id   AF-A9NMS7-F1
#
_cell.length_a   1.000
_cell.length_b   1.000
_cell.length_c   1.000
_cell.angle_alpha   90.00
_cell.angle_beta   90.00
_cell.angle_gamma   90.00
#
_symmetry.space_group_name_H-M   'P 1'
#
loop_
_entity.id
_entity.type
_entity.pdbx_description
1 polymer ?
#
loop_
_entity_poly.entity_id
_entity_poly.type
_entity_poly.pdbx_seq_one_letter_code
_entity_poly.pdbx_strand_id
1 'polypeptide(L)'
;MPASKKFIDINVGLLMPPHAFPPKQISQERTEDLLHKKPKPKKKKKKSRDQTLGSRIQLRCTAIQKFLLDQTTGSERSIRETFGDNPDTSKALRMLVKQHRVKRFGCGGKANPFVYMALIPPNMSELERLEEANAVGMI
;
A
#
# COMPACT_ATOMS: atom_id res chain seq x y z
N MET A 1 59.14 -24.07 -30.46
CA MET A 1 58.63 -24.85 -29.30
C MET A 1 59.74 -24.90 -28.26
N PRO A 2 59.51 -24.75 -26.94
CA PRO A 2 58.44 -24.07 -26.21
C PRO A 2 58.97 -23.04 -25.17
N ALA A 3 58.01 -22.40 -24.51
CA ALA A 3 58.07 -21.43 -23.42
C ALA A 3 58.97 -21.79 -22.22
N SER A 4 59.40 -20.77 -21.46
CA SER A 4 59.08 -20.72 -20.02
C SER A 4 59.28 -19.32 -19.43
N LYS A 5 58.28 -18.94 -18.63
CA LYS A 5 58.10 -17.66 -17.93
C LYS A 5 59.01 -17.61 -16.70
N LYS A 6 59.55 -16.43 -16.38
CA LYS A 6 59.94 -16.07 -15.01
C LYS A 6 59.16 -14.82 -14.63
N PHE A 7 58.03 -15.01 -13.96
CA PHE A 7 57.28 -13.92 -13.33
C PHE A 7 57.68 -13.89 -11.85
N ILE A 8 58.02 -12.70 -11.39
CA ILE A 8 58.64 -12.44 -10.10
C ILE A 8 57.52 -12.10 -9.12
N ASP A 9 57.46 -12.80 -8.00
CA ASP A 9 56.49 -12.56 -6.92
C ASP A 9 56.78 -11.22 -6.23
N ILE A 10 55.80 -10.33 -6.19
CA ILE A 10 55.80 -9.15 -5.31
C ILE A 10 54.63 -9.31 -4.35
N ASN A 11 54.96 -9.81 -3.16
CA ASN A 11 54.08 -9.85 -2.00
C ASN A 11 53.86 -8.42 -1.49
N VAL A 12 52.69 -7.83 -1.79
CA VAL A 12 52.24 -6.59 -1.15
C VAL A 12 51.14 -6.98 -0.17
N GLY A 13 51.52 -7.07 1.11
CA GLY A 13 50.61 -7.41 2.21
C GLY A 13 49.52 -6.35 2.37
N LEU A 14 48.30 -6.69 1.98
CA LEU A 14 47.11 -5.89 2.23
C LEU A 14 46.61 -6.18 3.66
N LEU A 15 46.90 -5.26 4.58
CA LEU A 15 46.31 -5.21 5.92
C LEU A 15 44.78 -5.06 5.81
N MET A 16 44.02 -6.13 6.03
CA MET A 16 42.55 -6.08 6.04
C MET A 16 42.01 -5.49 7.36
N PRO A 17 41.01 -4.60 7.32
CA PRO A 17 40.33 -4.09 8.52
C PRO A 17 39.38 -5.15 9.15
N PRO A 18 39.31 -5.24 10.49
CA PRO A 18 38.46 -6.20 11.18
C PRO A 18 37.01 -5.70 11.25
N HIS A 19 36.18 -6.09 10.28
CA HIS A 19 34.73 -6.38 10.40
C HIS A 19 34.02 -6.34 9.03
N ALA A 20 34.48 -7.16 8.08
CA ALA A 20 33.65 -7.55 6.95
C ALA A 20 32.77 -8.74 7.37
N PHE A 21 31.46 -8.61 7.24
CA PHE A 21 30.50 -9.71 7.43
C PHE A 21 30.90 -10.90 6.53
N PRO A 22 30.88 -12.15 7.04
CA PRO A 22 31.22 -13.30 6.21
C PRO A 22 30.20 -13.45 5.06
N PRO A 23 30.66 -13.76 3.83
CA PRO A 23 29.75 -14.09 2.74
C PRO A 23 28.99 -15.37 3.10
N LYS A 24 27.66 -15.29 3.00
CA LYS A 24 26.75 -16.40 3.29
C LYS A 24 27.00 -17.52 2.27
N GLN A 25 27.55 -18.65 2.72
CA GLN A 25 27.72 -19.83 1.88
C GLN A 25 26.34 -20.31 1.42
N ILE A 26 26.09 -20.28 0.10
CA ILE A 26 24.92 -20.91 -0.49
C ILE A 26 25.21 -22.42 -0.49
N SER A 27 24.59 -23.16 0.42
CA SER A 27 24.61 -24.62 0.39
C SER A 27 23.63 -25.09 -0.68
N GLN A 28 24.15 -25.72 -1.74
CA GLN A 28 23.38 -26.44 -2.74
C GLN A 28 22.83 -27.73 -2.13
N GLU A 29 21.62 -27.73 -1.55
CA GLU A 29 20.89 -28.97 -1.28
C GLU A 29 19.38 -28.81 -1.47
N ARG A 30 18.83 -29.72 -2.29
CA ARG A 30 17.42 -30.18 -2.40
C ARG A 30 16.44 -29.31 -3.20
N THR A 31 16.56 -29.44 -4.51
CA THR A 31 15.49 -29.18 -5.49
C THR A 31 14.45 -30.31 -5.53
N GLU A 32 13.79 -30.66 -4.43
CA GLU A 32 12.77 -31.76 -4.43
C GLU A 32 11.42 -31.41 -3.78
N ASP A 33 11.13 -30.12 -3.51
CA ASP A 33 9.83 -29.70 -2.95
C ASP A 33 8.84 -29.15 -3.99
N LEU A 34 9.07 -29.41 -5.29
CA LEU A 34 8.25 -28.90 -6.39
C LEU A 34 6.92 -29.66 -6.63
N LEU A 35 6.58 -30.71 -5.84
CA LEU A 35 5.41 -31.55 -6.15
C LEU A 35 4.22 -31.52 -5.17
N HIS A 36 4.22 -30.68 -4.12
CA HIS A 36 3.05 -30.58 -3.22
C HIS A 36 2.44 -29.17 -3.19
N LYS A 37 1.85 -28.74 -4.32
CA LYS A 37 0.88 -27.63 -4.30
C LYS A 37 -0.38 -28.06 -3.54
N LYS A 38 -0.39 -27.86 -2.22
CA LYS A 38 -1.64 -27.84 -1.43
C LYS A 38 -2.61 -26.87 -2.13
N PRO A 39 -3.84 -27.26 -2.47
CA PRO A 39 -4.79 -26.36 -3.10
C PRO A 39 -5.01 -25.16 -2.19
N LYS A 40 -4.82 -23.94 -2.72
CA LYS A 40 -5.13 -22.71 -2.00
C LYS A 40 -6.55 -22.82 -1.43
N PRO A 41 -6.78 -22.52 -0.15
CA PRO A 41 -8.12 -22.62 0.43
C PRO A 41 -9.07 -21.76 -0.39
N LYS A 42 -10.10 -22.40 -0.97
CA LYS A 42 -11.15 -21.74 -1.76
C LYS A 42 -11.64 -20.55 -0.95
N LYS A 43 -11.46 -19.32 -1.48
CA LYS A 43 -11.98 -18.10 -0.85
C LYS A 43 -13.47 -18.31 -0.60
N LYS A 44 -13.86 -18.49 0.67
CA LYS A 44 -15.27 -18.62 1.06
C LYS A 44 -15.98 -17.38 0.53
N LYS A 45 -16.99 -17.57 -0.35
CA LYS A 45 -17.86 -16.50 -0.83
C LYS A 45 -18.48 -15.84 0.41
N LYS A 46 -18.06 -14.62 0.74
CA LYS A 46 -18.70 -13.84 1.79
C LYS A 46 -20.15 -13.62 1.37
N LYS A 47 -21.08 -13.90 2.30
CA LYS A 47 -22.51 -13.60 2.15
C LYS A 47 -22.69 -12.20 1.56
N SER A 48 -23.54 -12.09 0.54
CA SER A 48 -23.93 -10.85 -0.11
C SER A 48 -24.58 -9.94 0.92
N ARG A 49 -23.79 -9.07 1.57
CA ARG A 49 -24.31 -7.84 2.15
C ARG A 49 -24.92 -7.05 0.99
N ASP A 50 -26.12 -6.51 1.20
CA ASP A 50 -26.85 -5.70 0.22
C ASP A 50 -25.90 -4.89 -0.64
N GLN A 51 -25.77 -5.31 -1.91
CA GLN A 51 -24.89 -4.68 -2.88
C GLN A 51 -25.41 -3.30 -3.30
N THR A 52 -26.65 -2.99 -2.94
CA THR A 52 -27.43 -1.85 -3.42
C THR A 52 -26.81 -0.51 -3.00
N LEU A 53 -26.37 -0.39 -1.74
CA LEU A 53 -25.77 0.84 -1.18
C LEU A 53 -24.23 0.84 -1.21
N GLY A 54 -23.61 -0.25 -1.67
CA GLY A 54 -22.16 -0.45 -1.56
C GLY A 54 -21.70 -0.73 -0.11
N SER A 55 -20.43 -1.10 0.06
CA SER A 55 -19.89 -1.36 1.40
C SER A 55 -19.73 -0.07 2.20
N ARG A 56 -19.85 -0.11 3.53
CA ARG A 56 -19.58 1.03 4.44
C ARG A 56 -18.27 1.77 4.12
N ILE A 57 -17.22 1.04 3.74
CA ILE A 57 -15.94 1.64 3.36
C ILE A 57 -16.04 2.38 2.04
N GLN A 58 -16.79 1.86 1.05
CA GLN A 58 -17.04 2.55 -0.22
C GLN A 58 -17.83 3.83 0.00
N LEU A 59 -18.90 3.80 0.81
CA LEU A 59 -19.64 5.00 1.18
C LEU A 59 -18.72 6.06 1.81
N ARG A 60 -17.84 5.65 2.74
CA ARG A 60 -16.81 6.56 3.29
C ARG A 60 -15.83 7.05 2.24
N CYS A 61 -15.42 6.24 1.27
CA CYS A 61 -14.58 6.71 0.16
C CYS A 61 -15.28 7.85 -0.59
N THR A 62 -16.55 7.66 -0.97
CA THR A 62 -17.31 8.67 -1.70
C THR A 62 -17.49 9.93 -0.88
N ALA A 63 -17.78 9.80 0.42
CA ALA A 63 -17.94 10.92 1.33
C ALA A 63 -16.66 11.76 1.47
N ILE A 64 -15.51 11.09 1.72
CA ILE A 64 -14.20 11.75 1.82
C ILE A 64 -13.85 12.42 0.48
N GLN A 65 -14.13 11.78 -0.64
CA GLN A 65 -13.83 12.36 -1.95
C GLN A 65 -14.69 13.59 -2.25
N LYS A 66 -15.99 13.55 -1.91
CA LYS A 66 -16.89 14.72 -2.03
C LYS A 66 -16.35 15.89 -1.20
N PHE A 67 -16.03 15.63 0.07
CA PHE A 67 -15.41 16.62 0.95
C PHE A 67 -14.11 17.22 0.39
N LEU A 68 -13.24 16.39 -0.20
CA LEU A 68 -11.99 16.87 -0.81
C LEU A 68 -12.21 17.69 -2.09
N LEU A 69 -13.30 17.45 -2.83
CA LEU A 69 -13.66 18.28 -3.98
C LEU A 69 -14.17 19.64 -3.52
N ASP A 70 -14.99 19.68 -2.48
CA ASP A 70 -15.55 20.92 -1.93
C ASP A 70 -14.43 21.82 -1.35
N GLN A 71 -13.41 21.23 -0.71
CA GLN A 71 -12.29 21.96 -0.10
C GLN A 71 -11.06 22.07 -1.00
N THR A 72 -11.06 21.51 -2.21
CA THR A 72 -9.92 21.34 -3.13
C THR A 72 -8.79 20.43 -2.60
N THR A 73 -8.39 20.58 -1.34
CA THR A 73 -7.40 19.73 -0.66
C THR A 73 -7.75 19.53 0.81
N GLY A 74 -7.29 18.44 1.42
CA GLY A 74 -7.53 18.16 2.84
C GLY A 74 -6.37 17.41 3.49
N SER A 75 -5.98 17.84 4.69
CA SER A 75 -4.97 17.12 5.48
C SER A 75 -5.57 15.88 6.13
N GLU A 76 -4.76 14.85 6.38
CA GLU A 76 -5.20 13.63 7.06
C GLU A 76 -5.85 13.94 8.42
N ARG A 77 -5.33 14.94 9.12
CA ARG A 77 -5.88 15.39 10.40
C ARG A 77 -7.29 15.95 10.22
N SER A 78 -7.49 16.87 9.28
CA SER A 78 -8.82 17.43 8.99
C SER A 78 -9.82 16.35 8.57
N ILE A 79 -9.41 15.41 7.72
CA ILE A 79 -10.26 14.28 7.31
C ILE A 79 -10.64 13.41 8.50
N ARG A 80 -9.71 13.14 9.43
CA ARG A 80 -10.01 12.37 10.66
C ARG A 80 -10.86 13.13 11.66
N GLU A 81 -10.74 14.45 11.72
CA GLU A 81 -11.60 15.30 12.54
C GLU A 81 -13.05 15.30 12.01
N THR A 82 -13.25 15.31 10.69
CA THR A 82 -14.59 15.30 10.07
C THR A 82 -15.23 13.91 10.04
N PHE A 83 -14.49 12.87 9.65
CA PHE A 83 -15.04 11.51 9.44
C PHE A 83 -14.74 10.53 10.59
N GLY A 84 -14.03 11.00 11.61
CA GLY A 84 -13.59 10.22 12.76
C GLY A 84 -12.27 9.47 12.51
N ASP A 85 -11.51 9.32 13.60
CA ASP A 85 -10.26 8.56 13.64
C ASP A 85 -10.51 7.04 13.71
N ASN A 86 -11.07 6.52 12.62
CA ASN A 86 -11.46 5.12 12.52
C ASN A 86 -10.56 4.35 11.53
N PRO A 87 -10.39 3.02 11.73
CA PRO A 87 -9.68 2.18 10.77
C PRO A 87 -10.35 2.19 9.40
N ASP A 88 -11.66 2.43 9.34
CA ASP A 88 -12.40 2.52 8.08
C ASP A 88 -12.07 3.79 7.30
N THR A 89 -11.84 4.93 7.98
CA THR A 89 -11.35 6.18 7.35
C THR A 89 -9.96 5.94 6.75
N SER A 90 -9.08 5.26 7.49
CA SER A 90 -7.74 4.89 6.99
C SER A 90 -7.79 3.95 5.78
N LYS A 91 -8.70 2.97 5.79
CA LYS A 91 -8.91 2.07 4.65
C LYS A 91 -9.49 2.81 3.45
N ALA A 92 -10.44 3.72 3.66
CA ALA A 92 -11.05 4.51 2.61
C ALA A 92 -10.00 5.38 1.89
N LEU A 93 -9.16 6.09 2.65
CA LEU A 93 -8.05 6.87 2.08
C LEU A 93 -7.10 6.02 1.25
N ARG A 94 -6.69 4.84 1.76
CA ARG A 94 -5.83 3.91 1.01
C ARG A 94 -6.51 3.39 -0.26
N MET A 95 -7.81 3.11 -0.21
CA MET A 95 -8.58 2.67 -1.37
C MET A 95 -8.65 3.76 -2.44
N LEU A 96 -8.94 5.01 -2.05
CA LEU A 96 -8.99 6.15 -2.96
C LEU A 96 -7.65 6.38 -3.68
N VAL A 97 -6.53 6.30 -2.95
CA VAL A 97 -5.19 6.41 -3.54
C VAL A 97 -4.91 5.25 -4.50
N LYS A 98 -5.25 4.00 -4.10
CA LYS A 98 -5.08 2.82 -4.95
C LYS A 98 -5.92 2.88 -6.22
N GLN A 99 -7.11 3.47 -6.15
CA GLN A 99 -8.00 3.66 -7.29
C GLN A 99 -7.64 4.90 -8.12
N HIS A 100 -6.55 5.62 -7.79
CA HIS A 100 -6.12 6.85 -8.46
C HIS A 100 -7.19 7.95 -8.48
N ARG A 101 -8.16 7.91 -7.57
CA ARG A 101 -9.20 8.93 -7.40
C ARG A 101 -8.68 10.16 -6.65
N VAL A 102 -7.68 9.95 -5.81
CA VAL A 102 -7.07 10.97 -4.95
C VAL A 102 -5.55 10.83 -5.03
N LYS A 103 -4.87 11.98 -5.11
CA LYS A 103 -3.42 12.06 -4.97
C LYS A 103 -3.05 12.37 -3.53
N ARG A 104 -2.03 11.71 -3.02
CA ARG A 104 -1.47 11.93 -1.68
C ARG A 104 -0.10 12.58 -1.78
N PHE A 105 0.14 13.57 -0.95
CA PHE A 105 1.40 14.32 -0.82
C PHE A 105 1.90 14.33 0.63
N GLY A 106 3.21 14.55 0.81
CA GLY A 106 3.88 14.59 2.11
C GLY A 106 4.48 13.25 2.55
N CYS A 107 5.22 13.27 3.65
CA CYS A 107 5.88 12.09 4.22
C CYS A 107 5.01 11.30 5.22
N GLY A 108 3.98 11.96 5.79
CA GLY A 108 3.18 11.39 6.88
C GLY A 108 3.91 11.41 8.21
N GLY A 109 3.16 11.57 9.29
CA GLY A 109 3.68 11.67 10.66
C GLY A 109 2.94 12.71 11.49
N LYS A 110 3.26 12.78 12.79
CA LYS A 110 2.59 13.69 13.74
C LYS A 110 2.78 15.16 13.39
N ALA A 111 4.00 15.55 12.99
CA ALA A 111 4.33 16.93 12.63
C ALA A 111 3.94 17.29 11.19
N ASN A 112 4.00 16.31 10.28
CA ASN A 112 3.74 16.49 8.84
C ASN A 112 2.67 15.50 8.38
N PRO A 113 1.38 15.78 8.62
CA PRO A 113 0.29 14.91 8.18
C PRO A 113 0.26 14.83 6.64
N PHE A 114 -0.26 13.72 6.11
CA PHE A 114 -0.47 13.61 4.67
C PHE A 114 -1.49 14.65 4.19
N VAL A 115 -1.32 15.15 2.97
CA VAL A 115 -2.30 16.00 2.30
C VAL A 115 -2.86 15.24 1.11
N TYR A 116 -4.18 15.30 0.96
CA TYR A 116 -4.93 14.63 -0.09
C TYR A 116 -5.60 15.65 -1.01
N MET A 117 -5.61 15.34 -2.31
CA MET A 117 -6.24 16.16 -3.34
C MET A 117 -7.08 15.26 -4.24
N ALA A 118 -8.36 15.58 -4.42
CA ALA A 118 -9.23 14.84 -5.33
C ALA A 118 -8.81 15.12 -6.78
N LEU A 119 -8.62 14.06 -7.56
CA LEU A 119 -8.24 14.16 -8.97
C LEU A 119 -9.45 14.01 -9.90
N ILE A 120 -10.39 13.14 -9.50
CA ILE A 120 -11.54 12.73 -10.29
C ILE A 120 -12.77 12.92 -9.42
N PRO A 121 -13.91 13.42 -9.94
CA PRO A 121 -15.15 13.45 -9.19
C PRO A 121 -15.75 12.03 -9.02
N PRO A 122 -16.51 11.76 -7.95
CA PRO A 122 -17.30 10.55 -7.85
C PRO A 122 -18.39 10.49 -8.92
N ASN A 123 -18.76 9.28 -9.31
CA ASN A 123 -19.85 9.06 -10.27
C ASN A 123 -21.19 9.44 -9.63
N MET A 124 -22.15 9.91 -10.43
CA MET A 124 -23.49 10.31 -9.96
C MET A 124 -24.19 9.19 -9.17
N SER A 125 -24.07 7.93 -9.59
CA SER A 125 -24.66 6.78 -8.89
C SER A 125 -23.98 6.48 -7.54
N GLU A 126 -22.72 6.84 -7.35
CA GLU A 126 -22.07 6.73 -6.04
C GLU A 126 -22.48 7.87 -5.10
N LEU A 127 -22.78 9.04 -5.65
CA LEU A 127 -23.29 10.19 -4.90
C LEU A 127 -24.73 9.95 -4.41
N GLU A 128 -25.59 9.41 -5.27
CA GLU A 128 -26.97 9.06 -4.89
C GLU A 128 -26.99 8.05 -3.74
N ARG A 129 -26.19 6.97 -3.84
CA ARG A 129 -26.02 6.00 -2.75
C ARG A 129 -25.49 6.63 -1.46
N LEU A 130 -24.62 7.63 -1.58
CA LEU A 130 -24.10 8.36 -0.42
C LEU A 130 -25.21 9.16 0.26
N GLU A 131 -26.07 9.82 -0.51
CA GLU A 131 -27.21 10.59 -0.01
C GLU A 131 -28.27 9.70 0.63
N GLU A 132 -28.61 8.58 0.00
CA GLU A 132 -29.47 7.54 0.58
C GLU A 132 -28.90 7.02 1.91
N ALA A 133 -27.61 6.71 1.96
CA ALA A 133 -26.96 6.23 3.17
C ALA A 133 -26.90 7.29 4.29
N ASN A 134 -26.76 8.58 3.94
CA ASN A 134 -26.85 9.67 4.91
C ASN A 134 -28.27 9.82 5.46
N ALA A 135 -29.29 9.72 4.62
CA ALA A 135 -30.70 9.77 5.04
C ALA A 135 -31.06 8.63 6.01
N VAL A 136 -30.43 7.47 5.85
CA VAL A 136 -30.60 6.29 6.71
C VAL A 136 -29.63 6.30 7.92
N GLY A 137 -28.74 7.29 8.04
CA GLY A 137 -27.81 7.43 9.17
C GLY A 137 -26.69 6.39 9.22
N MET A 138 -26.21 5.92 8.06
CA MET A 138 -25.23 4.82 7.96
C MET A 138 -23.75 5.25 8.00
N ILE A 139 -23.44 6.54 7.93
CA ILE A 139 -22.08 7.06 7.64
C ILE A 139 -21.45 7.74 8.84
#